data_AF-A0A553RMD3-F1
#
_entry.id   AF-A0A553RMD3-F1
#
_cell.length_a   1.000
_cell.length_b   1.000
_cell.length_c   1.000
_cell.angle_alpha   90.00
_cell.angle_beta   90.00
_cell.angle_gamma   90.00
#
_symmetry.space_group_name_H-M   'P 1'
#
loop_
_entity.id
_entity.type
_entity.pdbx_description
1 polymer ?
#
loop_
_entity_poly.entity_id
_entity_poly.type
_entity_poly.pdbx_seq_one_letter_code
_entity_poly.pdbx_strand_id
1 'polypeptide(L)'
;MFEEAGEVLENMLKWSFPLSLVLFLVLVCPLRAEAAHEFSVYRMQQYDLQGQTYGSRNAILNTEARTVEAEVLSRRCVMMRLADFSYEQYQKALRQSAGAVVIILPQNMSMLPQDIVQQFMELEPELLATETVVPVYFALEDEELLSIYSQTQISSSSQGSSSAAEVLLNTATANGFQMVTSGAQSKAVSDWAITSLEGRLTGAGGEDLPTIVLVAHYDSFGIAPWLSYGADSNGSGVAILLELARLFSRLYSYKRTHAGYNLLFFLSGGGKFNYQGTKRWLEDNLDHTDSSLLQDNVAFVLCLDTLGNGDDLHLHVSKPPKEGSPQHTLLKELEAVASLQEPSLRFSMVHKKINLADDTLAWEHERFGIRRLPAFTLSRLESPRSPARLSIMDTRSVSGAGEASEGPHVDLEKLSRNTKVIAEALARVLYNLTEKGVSGDQQIFTEQMGVQEDQLASLLDFLTAQPRAAQLLDKDSSVVTTLEHQLQRHLKDVRRHLHRADKRDPEFVFYDQLKQTMNAYRVKPAIFDLLLAVCIASYLGVLYLAIQNFGFLYSFLRRVTAPRVKQH
;
A
#
# COMPACT_ATOMS: atom_id res chain seq x y z
N MET A 1 38.87 67.88 -32.58
CA MET A 1 39.12 67.31 -31.25
C MET A 1 37.91 67.27 -30.31
N PHE A 2 37.07 68.31 -30.17
CA PHE A 2 35.83 68.19 -29.36
C PHE A 2 34.59 67.70 -30.15
N GLU A 3 34.55 67.86 -31.47
CA GLU A 3 33.47 67.29 -32.32
C GLU A 3 33.62 65.78 -32.50
N GLU A 4 34.85 65.27 -32.70
CA GLU A 4 35.11 63.83 -32.84
C GLU A 4 34.79 63.03 -31.56
N ALA A 5 34.95 63.64 -30.39
CA ALA A 5 34.58 63.00 -29.12
C ALA A 5 33.06 62.89 -28.92
N GLY A 6 32.29 63.82 -29.50
CA GLY A 6 30.83 63.78 -29.50
C GLY A 6 30.27 62.68 -30.41
N GLU A 7 30.86 62.50 -31.59
CA GLU A 7 30.49 61.42 -32.53
C GLU A 7 30.85 60.03 -32.00
N VAL A 8 31.98 59.88 -31.31
CA VAL A 8 32.38 58.60 -30.69
C VAL A 8 31.44 58.26 -29.52
N LEU A 9 31.02 59.24 -28.72
CA LEU A 9 30.07 59.03 -27.62
C LEU A 9 28.66 58.72 -28.14
N GLU A 10 28.20 59.40 -29.20
CA GLU A 10 26.92 59.09 -29.85
C GLU A 10 26.91 57.70 -30.48
N ASN A 11 28.00 57.29 -31.15
CA ASN A 11 28.11 55.96 -31.74
C ASN A 11 28.23 54.86 -30.68
N MET A 12 28.94 55.12 -29.58
CA MET A 12 28.96 54.24 -28.41
C MET A 12 27.58 54.10 -27.77
N LEU A 13 26.80 55.17 -27.62
CA LEU A 13 25.46 55.10 -27.02
C LEU A 13 24.44 54.43 -27.95
N LYS A 14 24.48 54.71 -29.26
CA LYS A 14 23.58 54.12 -30.28
C LYS A 14 23.81 52.61 -30.45
N TRP A 15 25.04 52.11 -30.28
CA TRP A 15 25.34 50.68 -30.38
C TRP A 15 25.33 49.94 -29.03
N SER A 16 25.72 50.57 -27.91
CA SER A 16 25.79 49.90 -26.61
C SER A 16 24.43 49.73 -25.92
N PHE A 17 23.47 50.63 -26.16
CA PHE A 17 22.15 50.58 -25.53
C PHE A 17 21.26 49.42 -26.02
N PRO A 18 21.17 49.10 -27.33
CA PRO A 18 20.46 47.90 -27.77
C PRO A 18 21.23 46.62 -27.40
N LEU A 19 22.57 46.66 -27.36
CA LEU A 19 23.39 45.51 -26.94
C LEU A 19 23.26 45.20 -25.46
N SER A 20 23.16 46.20 -24.58
CA SER A 20 22.90 46.00 -23.15
C SER A 20 21.50 45.49 -22.90
N LEU A 21 20.50 45.91 -23.70
CA LEU A 21 19.15 45.39 -23.68
C LEU A 21 19.10 43.91 -24.11
N VAL A 22 19.81 43.55 -25.18
CA VAL A 22 19.93 42.15 -25.63
C VAL A 22 20.71 41.32 -24.61
N LEU A 23 21.77 41.85 -24.01
CA LEU A 23 22.53 41.15 -22.97
C LEU A 23 21.68 40.93 -21.71
N PHE A 24 20.87 41.92 -21.32
CA PHE A 24 19.93 41.82 -20.20
C PHE A 24 18.80 40.84 -20.50
N LEU A 25 18.23 40.85 -21.71
CA LEU A 25 17.21 39.89 -22.13
C LEU A 25 17.76 38.46 -22.25
N VAL A 26 19.00 38.28 -22.70
CA VAL A 26 19.68 36.99 -22.77
C VAL A 26 20.07 36.49 -21.38
N LEU A 27 20.42 37.38 -20.44
CA LEU A 27 20.62 37.02 -19.01
C LEU A 27 19.31 36.68 -18.29
N VAL A 28 18.19 37.26 -18.74
CA VAL A 28 16.85 37.10 -18.15
C VAL A 28 16.05 35.97 -18.80
N CYS A 29 16.45 35.47 -19.98
CA CYS A 29 15.91 34.24 -20.55
C CYS A 29 16.16 33.07 -19.58
N PRO A 30 15.11 32.41 -19.05
CA PRO A 30 15.32 31.34 -18.11
C PRO A 30 15.94 30.15 -18.84
N LEU A 31 16.99 29.63 -18.22
CA LEU A 31 17.52 28.28 -18.41
C LEU A 31 16.36 27.28 -18.47
N ARG A 32 16.56 26.23 -19.28
CA ARG A 32 15.66 25.10 -19.47
C ARG A 32 14.95 24.73 -18.16
N ALA A 33 13.63 24.62 -18.20
CA ALA A 33 12.83 24.16 -17.07
C ALA A 33 13.07 22.65 -16.87
N GLU A 34 14.22 22.31 -16.27
CA GLU A 34 14.46 21.00 -15.69
C GLU A 34 13.50 20.84 -14.50
N ALA A 35 12.90 19.65 -14.37
CA ALA A 35 12.13 19.32 -13.17
C ALA A 35 13.06 19.45 -11.97
N ALA A 36 12.58 20.08 -10.89
CA ALA A 36 13.41 20.26 -9.70
C ALA A 36 13.64 18.91 -9.00
N HIS A 37 12.67 18.01 -9.08
CA HIS A 37 12.74 16.65 -8.54
C HIS A 37 11.68 15.75 -9.20
N GLU A 38 12.00 14.48 -9.42
CA GLU A 38 11.08 13.43 -9.90
C GLU A 38 11.04 12.31 -8.86
N PHE A 39 9.85 11.96 -8.37
CA PHE A 39 9.67 10.89 -7.39
C PHE A 39 8.47 10.00 -7.72
N SER A 40 8.50 8.78 -7.22
CA SER A 40 7.39 7.82 -7.37
C SER A 40 6.30 8.07 -6.34
N VAL A 41 5.05 8.10 -6.81
CA VAL A 41 3.85 8.18 -5.98
C VAL A 41 2.94 7.00 -6.24
N TYR A 42 2.35 6.53 -5.15
CA TYR A 42 1.41 5.43 -5.12
C TYR A 42 0.03 5.97 -4.84
N ARG A 43 -0.89 5.76 -5.78
CA ARG A 43 -2.27 6.25 -5.63
C ARG A 43 -3.02 5.39 -4.62
N MET A 44 -3.89 6.03 -3.82
CA MET A 44 -4.88 5.32 -3.02
C MET A 44 -5.71 4.39 -3.92
N GLN A 45 -6.01 3.19 -3.44
CA GLN A 45 -6.73 2.19 -4.23
C GLN A 45 -8.05 2.77 -4.75
N GLN A 46 -8.47 2.29 -5.91
CA GLN A 46 -9.81 2.51 -6.43
C GLN A 46 -10.35 1.16 -6.87
N TYR A 47 -11.51 0.78 -6.35
CA TYR A 47 -12.18 -0.44 -6.77
C TYR A 47 -13.67 -0.36 -6.48
N ASP A 48 -14.43 -1.14 -7.23
CA ASP A 48 -15.86 -1.29 -7.00
C ASP A 48 -16.14 -2.72 -6.56
N LEU A 49 -16.86 -2.92 -5.46
CA LEU A 49 -17.35 -4.22 -5.00
C LEU A 49 -18.87 -4.18 -4.98
N GLN A 50 -19.52 -5.11 -5.70
CA GLN A 50 -20.98 -5.25 -5.73
C GLN A 50 -21.73 -3.94 -6.02
N GLY A 51 -21.13 -3.07 -6.85
CA GLY A 51 -21.69 -1.76 -7.21
C GLY A 51 -21.39 -0.61 -6.23
N GLN A 52 -20.73 -0.87 -5.09
CA GLN A 52 -20.21 0.17 -4.20
C GLN A 52 -18.78 0.53 -4.59
N THR A 53 -18.51 1.83 -4.67
CA THR A 53 -17.23 2.41 -5.10
C THR A 53 -16.39 2.81 -3.88
N TYR A 54 -15.12 2.42 -3.86
CA TYR A 54 -14.19 2.71 -2.75
C TYR A 54 -12.96 3.50 -3.23
N GLY A 55 -12.43 4.33 -2.33
CA GLY A 55 -11.18 5.07 -2.51
C GLY A 55 -11.24 6.29 -3.43
N SER A 56 -10.16 6.58 -4.17
CA SER A 56 -9.98 7.84 -4.93
C SER A 56 -10.15 7.70 -6.45
N ARG A 57 -10.92 8.58 -7.09
CA ARG A 57 -11.25 8.46 -8.53
C ARG A 57 -10.29 9.13 -9.50
N ASN A 58 -9.83 10.36 -9.19
CA ASN A 58 -8.96 11.10 -10.11
C ASN A 58 -7.51 10.62 -10.02
N ALA A 59 -6.77 10.71 -11.13
CA ALA A 59 -5.36 10.33 -11.21
C ALA A 59 -4.46 11.36 -11.92
N ILE A 60 -5.03 12.51 -12.32
CA ILE A 60 -4.24 13.59 -12.92
C ILE A 60 -4.12 14.73 -11.92
N LEU A 61 -2.89 15.19 -11.75
CA LEU A 61 -2.54 16.34 -10.94
C LEU A 61 -1.78 17.35 -11.80
N ASN A 62 -2.18 18.62 -11.69
CA ASN A 62 -1.43 19.74 -12.23
C ASN A 62 -1.75 21.00 -11.41
N THR A 63 -1.21 21.06 -10.19
CA THR A 63 -1.55 22.14 -9.24
C THR A 63 -0.36 22.54 -8.37
N GLU A 64 -0.39 23.77 -7.87
CA GLU A 64 0.60 24.27 -6.91
C GLU A 64 0.52 23.50 -5.57
N ALA A 65 1.67 23.16 -5.00
CA ALA A 65 1.80 22.51 -3.70
C ALA A 65 1.68 23.50 -2.54
N ARG A 66 0.95 23.11 -1.50
CA ARG A 66 0.84 23.80 -0.21
C ARG A 66 0.76 22.80 0.93
N THR A 67 1.03 23.26 2.15
CA THR A 67 0.83 22.46 3.36
C THR A 67 -0.55 22.75 3.97
N VAL A 68 -0.95 21.92 4.95
CA VAL A 68 -2.24 21.98 5.65
C VAL A 68 -2.48 23.32 6.37
N GLU A 69 -1.40 24.00 6.76
CA GLU A 69 -1.41 25.26 7.49
C GLU A 69 -1.98 26.43 6.66
N ALA A 70 -2.05 26.30 5.33
CA ALA A 70 -2.61 27.33 4.48
C ALA A 70 -4.13 27.51 4.71
N GLU A 71 -4.59 28.77 4.65
CA GLU A 71 -6.01 29.10 4.80
C GLU A 71 -6.86 28.63 3.61
N VAL A 72 -6.29 28.69 2.39
CA VAL A 72 -6.95 28.33 1.13
C VAL A 72 -6.26 27.13 0.49
N LEU A 73 -6.94 25.99 0.47
CA LEU A 73 -6.47 24.74 -0.13
C LEU A 73 -7.13 24.41 -1.48
N SER A 74 -8.07 25.24 -1.95
CA SER A 74 -8.84 24.96 -3.16
C SER A 74 -7.96 24.87 -4.41
N ARG A 75 -8.09 23.78 -5.17
CA ARG A 75 -7.28 23.49 -6.38
C ARG A 75 -5.76 23.49 -6.14
N ARG A 76 -5.31 23.23 -4.91
CA ARG A 76 -3.88 23.09 -4.56
C ARG A 76 -3.58 21.66 -4.14
N CYS A 77 -2.35 21.22 -4.33
CA CYS A 77 -1.85 19.93 -3.87
C CYS A 77 -1.44 20.06 -2.40
N VAL A 78 -2.17 19.41 -1.50
CA VAL A 78 -1.88 19.46 -0.06
C VAL A 78 -0.86 18.39 0.29
N MET A 79 0.31 18.80 0.75
CA MET A 79 1.35 17.89 1.23
C MET A 79 1.22 17.73 2.75
N MET A 80 1.22 16.49 3.22
CA MET A 80 1.13 16.13 4.62
C MET A 80 2.19 15.07 4.93
N ARG A 81 2.93 15.22 6.03
CA ARG A 81 3.75 14.12 6.54
C ARG A 81 2.88 13.18 7.37
N LEU A 82 3.21 11.89 7.36
CA LEU A 82 2.51 10.90 8.17
C LEU A 82 2.57 11.23 9.67
N ALA A 83 3.70 11.76 10.16
CA ALA A 83 3.85 12.16 11.56
C ALA A 83 2.93 13.32 11.98
N ASP A 84 2.56 14.19 11.03
CA ASP A 84 1.66 15.33 11.25
C ASP A 84 0.22 15.00 10.81
N PHE A 85 -0.05 13.76 10.40
CA PHE A 85 -1.31 13.37 9.81
C PHE A 85 -2.43 13.33 10.86
N SER A 86 -3.54 13.99 10.56
CA SER A 86 -4.77 13.91 11.34
C SER A 86 -5.95 13.80 10.40
N TYR A 87 -6.92 12.96 10.77
CA TYR A 87 -8.13 12.76 9.99
C TYR A 87 -8.94 14.05 9.82
N GLU A 88 -8.95 14.93 10.83
CA GLU A 88 -9.64 16.22 10.74
C GLU A 88 -9.01 17.14 9.68
N GLN A 89 -7.69 17.15 9.61
CA GLN A 89 -6.94 17.92 8.63
C GLN A 89 -7.16 17.39 7.21
N TYR A 90 -7.18 16.07 7.06
CA TYR A 90 -7.53 15.41 5.81
C TYR A 90 -8.96 15.77 5.37
N GLN A 91 -9.94 15.68 6.29
CA GLN A 91 -11.33 16.03 6.00
C GLN A 91 -11.48 17.52 5.65
N LYS A 92 -10.70 18.41 6.29
CA LYS A 92 -10.64 19.83 5.94
C LYS A 92 -10.15 20.04 4.50
N ALA A 93 -9.09 19.34 4.08
CA ALA A 93 -8.57 19.40 2.73
C ALA A 93 -9.60 18.94 1.69
N LEU A 94 -10.34 17.87 1.98
CA LEU A 94 -11.43 17.39 1.13
C LEU A 94 -12.59 18.39 1.04
N ARG A 95 -13.04 18.95 2.18
CA ARG A 95 -14.12 19.95 2.22
C ARG A 95 -13.79 21.21 1.42
N GLN A 96 -12.54 21.64 1.41
CA GLN A 96 -12.08 22.79 0.64
C GLN A 96 -11.82 22.48 -0.85
N SER A 97 -12.12 21.26 -1.31
CA SER A 97 -11.88 20.82 -2.70
C SER A 97 -10.41 21.01 -3.11
N ALA A 98 -9.51 20.43 -2.31
CA ALA A 98 -8.10 20.32 -2.67
C ALA A 98 -7.92 19.66 -4.05
N GLY A 99 -6.87 20.06 -4.77
CA GLY A 99 -6.53 19.51 -6.09
C GLY A 99 -6.00 18.07 -6.00
N ALA A 100 -5.20 17.78 -4.98
CA ALA A 100 -4.78 16.44 -4.55
C ALA A 100 -4.30 16.50 -3.11
N VAL A 101 -4.15 15.33 -2.49
CA VAL A 101 -3.47 15.16 -1.20
C VAL A 101 -2.29 14.22 -1.41
N VAL A 102 -1.09 14.64 -0.98
CA VAL A 102 0.12 13.82 -1.01
C VAL A 102 0.55 13.58 0.43
N ILE A 103 0.47 12.31 0.86
CA ILE A 103 0.91 11.85 2.18
C ILE A 103 2.33 11.30 2.02
N ILE A 104 3.27 11.90 2.74
CA ILE A 104 4.68 11.52 2.75
C ILE A 104 4.89 10.49 3.85
N LEU A 105 5.37 9.31 3.47
CA LEU A 105 5.60 8.14 4.30
C LEU A 105 7.10 7.94 4.53
N PRO A 106 7.57 7.64 5.75
CA PRO A 106 8.98 7.36 5.98
C PRO A 106 9.42 6.08 5.28
N GLN A 107 10.70 6.02 4.89
CA GLN A 107 11.28 4.83 4.26
C GLN A 107 11.26 3.61 5.20
N ASN A 108 11.59 3.84 6.47
CA ASN A 108 11.53 2.81 7.51
C ASN A 108 10.36 3.10 8.45
N MET A 109 9.27 2.38 8.26
CA MET A 109 8.08 2.48 9.13
C MET A 109 8.38 2.12 10.58
N SER A 110 9.39 1.28 10.82
CA SER A 110 9.84 0.90 12.17
C SER A 110 10.47 2.04 12.97
N MET A 111 10.84 3.16 12.33
CA MET A 111 11.34 4.35 13.05
C MET A 111 10.22 5.18 13.66
N LEU A 112 8.96 4.95 13.27
CA LEU A 112 7.82 5.68 13.83
C LEU A 112 7.47 5.15 15.22
N PRO A 113 7.05 6.04 16.14
CA PRO A 113 6.42 5.61 17.38
C PRO A 113 5.23 4.70 17.11
N GLN A 114 5.13 3.61 17.89
CA GLN A 114 4.06 2.62 17.73
C GLN A 114 2.66 3.22 17.84
N ASP A 115 2.49 4.26 18.66
CA ASP A 115 1.22 4.99 18.81
C ASP A 115 0.73 5.59 17.49
N ILE A 116 1.63 6.19 16.71
CA ILE A 116 1.30 6.80 15.40
C ILE A 116 0.96 5.70 14.40
N VAL A 117 1.69 4.58 14.43
CA VAL A 117 1.42 3.43 13.57
C VAL A 117 0.03 2.87 13.87
N GLN A 118 -0.31 2.64 15.14
CA GLN A 118 -1.63 2.14 15.54
C GLN A 118 -2.76 3.09 15.13
N GLN A 119 -2.61 4.39 15.40
CA GLN A 119 -3.58 5.40 14.98
C GLN A 119 -3.77 5.40 13.45
N PHE A 120 -2.68 5.31 12.68
CA PHE A 120 -2.78 5.26 11.23
C PHE A 120 -3.47 3.99 10.74
N MET A 121 -3.14 2.82 11.31
CA MET A 121 -3.78 1.56 10.95
C MET A 121 -5.30 1.60 11.21
N GLU A 122 -5.76 2.30 12.27
CA GLU A 122 -7.19 2.50 12.55
C GLU A 122 -7.86 3.44 11.54
N LEU A 123 -7.14 4.45 11.04
CA LEU A 123 -7.64 5.42 10.07
C LEU A 123 -7.67 4.91 8.62
N GLU A 124 -6.74 4.04 8.23
CA GLU A 124 -6.67 3.46 6.88
C GLU A 124 -8.01 2.93 6.34
N PRO A 125 -8.75 2.05 7.06
CA PRO A 125 -10.03 1.55 6.56
C PRO A 125 -11.08 2.66 6.43
N GLU A 126 -11.05 3.68 7.29
CA GLU A 126 -11.98 4.81 7.21
C GLU A 126 -11.69 5.71 6.00
N LEU A 127 -10.41 5.94 5.70
CA LEU A 127 -9.96 6.69 4.52
C LEU A 127 -10.41 6.00 3.23
N LEU A 128 -10.32 4.67 3.18
CA LEU A 128 -10.71 3.90 2.01
C LEU A 128 -12.23 3.78 1.84
N ALA A 129 -12.96 3.68 2.95
CA ALA A 129 -14.42 3.66 2.96
C ALA A 129 -15.04 4.96 2.44
N THR A 130 -14.31 6.07 2.52
CA THR A 130 -14.77 7.37 2.03
C THR A 130 -14.52 7.49 0.53
N GLU A 131 -15.58 7.54 -0.28
CA GLU A 131 -15.43 7.84 -1.71
C GLU A 131 -14.95 9.29 -1.89
N THR A 132 -13.80 9.45 -2.54
CA THR A 132 -13.20 10.76 -2.79
C THR A 132 -12.93 11.00 -4.27
N VAL A 133 -13.33 12.18 -4.76
CA VAL A 133 -12.99 12.61 -6.13
C VAL A 133 -11.55 13.12 -6.19
N VAL A 134 -11.03 13.63 -5.08
CA VAL A 134 -9.67 14.16 -4.95
C VAL A 134 -8.66 13.00 -5.00
N PRO A 135 -7.61 13.05 -5.85
CA PRO A 135 -6.55 12.04 -5.82
C PRO A 135 -5.80 12.10 -4.48
N VAL A 136 -5.65 10.95 -3.84
CA VAL A 136 -4.76 10.80 -2.68
C VAL A 136 -3.57 9.96 -3.11
N TYR A 137 -2.38 10.49 -2.91
CA TYR A 137 -1.12 9.84 -3.24
C TYR A 137 -0.28 9.63 -1.99
N PHE A 138 0.48 8.54 -1.99
CA PHE A 138 1.46 8.20 -0.99
C PHE A 138 2.84 8.26 -1.64
N ALA A 139 3.75 9.04 -1.07
CA ALA A 139 5.13 9.15 -1.53
C ALA A 139 6.07 8.66 -0.42
N LEU A 140 7.12 7.94 -0.78
CA LEU A 140 8.17 7.62 0.18
C LEU A 140 9.03 8.87 0.42
N GLU A 141 9.52 9.02 1.64
CA GLU A 141 10.40 10.11 2.03
C GLU A 141 11.68 10.09 1.19
N ASP A 142 12.02 11.26 0.67
CA ASP A 142 13.25 11.53 -0.04
C ASP A 142 13.79 12.88 0.46
N GLU A 143 15.12 13.02 0.54
CA GLU A 143 15.77 14.23 1.09
C GLU A 143 15.31 15.49 0.33
N GLU A 144 15.19 15.40 -0.99
CA GLU A 144 14.71 16.49 -1.83
C GLU A 144 13.21 16.78 -1.61
N LEU A 145 12.38 15.75 -1.45
CA LEU A 145 10.96 15.91 -1.15
C LEU A 145 10.72 16.58 0.22
N LEU A 146 11.53 16.24 1.22
CA LEU A 146 11.51 16.89 2.54
C LEU A 146 11.96 18.36 2.45
N SER A 147 12.94 18.66 1.61
CA SER A 147 13.34 20.04 1.33
C SER A 147 12.21 20.85 0.68
N ILE A 148 11.45 20.25 -0.24
CA ILE A 148 10.27 20.87 -0.87
C ILE A 148 9.16 21.06 0.17
N TYR A 149 8.92 20.08 1.03
CA TYR A 149 7.93 20.18 2.11
C TYR A 149 8.26 21.32 3.09
N SER A 150 9.50 21.42 3.56
CA SER A 150 9.90 22.50 4.48
C SER A 150 9.80 23.89 3.83
N GLN A 151 10.19 24.04 2.56
CA GLN A 151 10.04 25.30 1.82
C GLN A 151 8.57 25.68 1.61
N THR A 152 7.73 24.70 1.27
CA THR A 152 6.28 24.94 1.12
C THR A 152 5.60 25.27 2.45
N GLN A 153 6.06 24.69 3.56
CA GLN A 153 5.56 25.02 4.90
C GLN A 153 5.87 26.47 5.29
N ILE A 154 7.10 26.92 5.09
CA ILE A 154 7.50 28.33 5.31
C ILE A 154 6.68 29.28 4.43
N SER A 155 6.44 28.89 3.17
CA SER A 155 5.63 29.70 2.24
C SER A 155 4.13 29.74 2.59
N SER A 156 3.62 28.73 3.31
CA SER A 156 2.20 28.61 3.66
C SER A 156 1.89 29.34 4.96
N SER A 157 2.76 29.22 5.97
CA SER A 157 2.64 29.91 7.25
C SER A 157 2.80 31.44 7.14
N SER A 158 3.66 31.92 6.23
CA SER A 158 3.89 33.35 6.01
C SER A 158 2.70 34.12 5.42
N GLN A 159 1.71 33.43 4.84
CA GLN A 159 0.51 34.06 4.27
C GLN A 159 -0.55 34.45 5.33
N GLY A 160 -0.54 33.82 6.51
CA GLY A 160 -1.60 34.01 7.53
C GLY A 160 -1.33 35.12 8.55
N SER A 161 -0.13 35.69 8.63
CA SER A 161 0.30 36.51 9.78
C SER A 161 0.90 37.90 9.46
N SER A 162 1.12 38.23 8.18
CA SER A 162 1.81 39.47 7.79
C SER A 162 0.91 40.49 7.06
N SER A 163 1.34 41.76 7.05
CA SER A 163 0.65 42.85 6.35
C SER A 163 0.53 42.55 4.85
N ALA A 164 -0.55 42.99 4.19
CA ALA A 164 -0.81 42.69 2.77
C ALA A 164 0.37 43.02 1.82
N ALA A 165 1.15 44.07 2.10
CA ALA A 165 2.33 44.41 1.31
C ALA A 165 3.50 43.44 1.53
N GLU A 166 3.65 42.94 2.75
CA GLU A 166 4.67 41.95 3.14
C GLU A 166 4.30 40.56 2.62
N VAL A 167 3.01 40.18 2.66
CA VAL A 167 2.48 38.97 2.00
C VAL A 167 2.79 39.01 0.51
N LEU A 168 2.61 40.15 -0.17
CA LEU A 168 2.90 40.29 -1.60
C LEU A 168 4.41 40.18 -1.91
N LEU A 169 5.26 40.81 -1.10
CA LEU A 169 6.72 40.72 -1.22
C LEU A 169 7.23 39.29 -0.96
N ASN A 170 6.74 38.64 0.09
CA ASN A 170 7.07 37.27 0.44
C ASN A 170 6.54 36.30 -0.61
N THR A 171 5.32 36.50 -1.11
CA THR A 171 4.78 35.66 -2.19
C THR A 171 5.54 35.85 -3.49
N ALA A 172 6.02 37.06 -3.81
CA ALA A 172 6.80 37.32 -5.02
C ALA A 172 8.22 36.72 -4.99
N THR A 173 8.79 36.57 -3.79
CA THR A 173 10.14 36.01 -3.56
C THR A 173 10.11 34.52 -3.19
N ALA A 174 8.96 34.01 -2.75
CA ALA A 174 8.77 32.60 -2.42
C ALA A 174 8.81 31.72 -3.67
N ASN A 175 9.41 30.55 -3.51
CA ASN A 175 9.42 29.51 -4.53
C ASN A 175 8.09 28.78 -4.48
N GLY A 176 7.29 28.90 -5.54
CA GLY A 176 6.15 28.03 -5.76
C GLY A 176 6.62 26.68 -6.29
N PHE A 177 6.02 25.60 -5.81
CA PHE A 177 6.22 24.27 -6.38
C PHE A 177 4.93 23.84 -7.06
N GLN A 178 5.00 23.40 -8.31
CA GLN A 178 3.88 22.84 -9.04
C GLN A 178 4.11 21.34 -9.19
N MET A 179 3.15 20.57 -8.69
CA MET A 179 3.19 19.11 -8.78
C MET A 179 2.39 18.67 -10.00
N VAL A 180 3.02 17.86 -10.83
CA VAL A 180 2.42 17.32 -12.06
C VAL A 180 2.62 15.81 -12.09
N THR A 181 1.55 15.06 -12.33
CA THR A 181 1.65 13.62 -12.57
C THR A 181 1.81 13.35 -14.06
N SER A 182 2.71 12.42 -14.40
CA SER A 182 2.93 11.99 -15.79
C SER A 182 1.86 11.00 -16.31
N GLY A 183 1.01 10.49 -15.42
CA GLY A 183 0.03 9.44 -15.73
C GLY A 183 -1.26 9.97 -16.37
N ALA A 184 -1.97 9.07 -17.05
CA ALA A 184 -3.31 9.36 -17.59
C ALA A 184 -4.40 9.25 -16.50
N GLN A 185 -5.63 9.66 -16.82
CA GLN A 185 -6.77 9.34 -15.96
C GLN A 185 -6.95 7.83 -15.82
N SER A 186 -7.34 7.41 -14.63
CA SER A 186 -7.60 6.01 -14.33
C SER A 186 -8.83 5.49 -15.06
N LYS A 187 -8.74 4.24 -15.52
CA LYS A 187 -9.75 3.51 -16.27
C LYS A 187 -10.01 2.16 -15.62
N ALA A 188 -11.26 1.71 -15.71
CA ALA A 188 -11.67 0.38 -15.28
C ALA A 188 -11.06 -0.70 -16.16
N VAL A 189 -10.53 -1.75 -15.54
CA VAL A 189 -9.96 -2.94 -16.18
C VAL A 189 -11.04 -4.02 -16.23
N SER A 190 -11.55 -4.29 -17.44
CA SER A 190 -12.74 -5.14 -17.63
C SER A 190 -12.48 -6.65 -17.78
N ASP A 191 -11.21 -7.09 -17.86
CA ASP A 191 -10.85 -8.52 -18.05
C ASP A 191 -9.75 -8.98 -17.08
N TRP A 192 -9.80 -8.46 -15.85
CA TRP A 192 -8.91 -8.91 -14.79
C TRP A 192 -9.29 -10.31 -14.33
N ALA A 193 -8.31 -11.22 -14.22
CA ALA A 193 -8.57 -12.54 -13.65
C ALA A 193 -7.83 -12.76 -12.35
N ILE A 194 -8.56 -13.27 -11.38
CA ILE A 194 -8.05 -13.75 -10.12
C ILE A 194 -7.66 -15.20 -10.30
N THR A 195 -6.46 -15.54 -9.87
CA THR A 195 -5.93 -16.90 -9.99
C THR A 195 -6.00 -17.61 -8.65
N SER A 196 -6.24 -18.91 -8.63
CA SER A 196 -6.17 -19.70 -7.40
C SER A 196 -5.48 -21.01 -7.70
N LEU A 197 -4.77 -21.56 -6.71
CA LEU A 197 -3.97 -22.77 -6.87
C LEU A 197 -4.53 -23.86 -5.97
N GLU A 198 -4.61 -25.07 -6.49
CA GLU A 198 -5.08 -26.25 -5.78
C GLU A 198 -4.03 -27.35 -5.91
N GLY A 199 -3.70 -28.05 -4.83
CA GLY A 199 -2.85 -29.24 -4.85
C GLY A 199 -3.36 -30.31 -3.89
N ARG A 200 -3.12 -31.59 -4.19
CA ARG A 200 -3.72 -32.70 -3.45
C ARG A 200 -2.69 -33.75 -2.99
N LEU A 201 -2.95 -34.32 -1.82
CA LEU A 201 -2.35 -35.57 -1.33
C LEU A 201 -3.45 -36.60 -1.10
N THR A 202 -3.29 -37.76 -1.73
CA THR A 202 -4.24 -38.86 -1.63
C THR A 202 -3.88 -39.83 -0.50
N GLY A 203 -4.86 -40.17 0.32
CA GLY A 203 -4.73 -41.09 1.45
C GLY A 203 -4.67 -42.57 1.04
N ALA A 204 -4.79 -43.47 2.02
CA ALA A 204 -4.61 -44.91 1.79
C ALA A 204 -5.73 -45.55 0.95
N GLY A 205 -6.91 -44.95 0.96
CA GLY A 205 -8.16 -45.45 0.36
C GLY A 205 -8.58 -44.75 -0.93
N GLY A 206 -7.71 -43.94 -1.54
CA GLY A 206 -8.04 -43.24 -2.79
C GLY A 206 -9.02 -42.09 -2.62
N GLU A 207 -9.83 -41.82 -3.64
CA GLU A 207 -10.69 -40.63 -3.71
C GLU A 207 -11.94 -40.70 -2.82
N ASP A 208 -12.35 -41.90 -2.42
CA ASP A 208 -13.56 -42.14 -1.61
C ASP A 208 -13.37 -41.76 -0.12
N LEU A 209 -12.14 -41.45 0.30
CA LEU A 209 -11.86 -41.03 1.66
C LEU A 209 -12.28 -39.58 1.91
N PRO A 210 -12.68 -39.27 3.17
CA PRO A 210 -12.96 -37.90 3.57
C PRO A 210 -11.75 -36.99 3.33
N THR A 211 -11.99 -35.82 2.76
CA THR A 211 -11.00 -34.81 2.41
C THR A 211 -11.02 -33.68 3.42
N ILE A 212 -9.85 -33.32 3.95
CA ILE A 212 -9.63 -32.13 4.75
C ILE A 212 -9.01 -31.07 3.84
N VAL A 213 -9.62 -29.89 3.81
CA VAL A 213 -9.18 -28.78 2.96
C VAL A 213 -8.45 -27.74 3.82
N LEU A 214 -7.20 -27.46 3.47
CA LEU A 214 -6.39 -26.41 4.08
C LEU A 214 -6.37 -25.21 3.13
N VAL A 215 -6.85 -24.07 3.60
CA VAL A 215 -7.00 -22.87 2.77
C VAL A 215 -6.19 -21.72 3.34
N ALA A 216 -5.52 -20.97 2.48
CA ALA A 216 -5.01 -19.65 2.81
C ALA A 216 -5.14 -18.75 1.59
N HIS A 217 -5.57 -17.51 1.77
CA HIS A 217 -5.49 -16.53 0.69
C HIS A 217 -4.12 -15.88 0.64
N TYR A 218 -3.57 -15.67 -0.55
CA TYR A 218 -2.24 -15.11 -0.72
C TYR A 218 -2.22 -13.62 -1.06
N ASP A 219 -3.38 -12.97 -1.18
CA ASP A 219 -3.43 -11.52 -1.39
C ASP A 219 -3.23 -10.75 -0.09
N SER A 220 -2.64 -9.57 -0.23
CA SER A 220 -2.57 -8.53 0.79
C SER A 220 -3.53 -7.38 0.44
N PHE A 221 -3.80 -6.52 1.43
CA PHE A 221 -4.61 -5.33 1.26
C PHE A 221 -4.05 -4.18 2.10
N GLY A 222 -4.16 -2.97 1.58
CA GLY A 222 -3.78 -1.74 2.27
C GLY A 222 -4.23 -0.55 1.45
N ILE A 223 -4.18 0.66 2.03
CA ILE A 223 -4.68 1.86 1.35
C ILE A 223 -4.05 2.14 -0.02
N ALA A 224 -2.79 1.73 -0.23
CA ALA A 224 -2.07 1.82 -1.49
C ALA A 224 -1.62 0.42 -1.96
N PRO A 225 -1.99 -0.05 -3.17
CA PRO A 225 -1.78 -1.45 -3.57
C PRO A 225 -0.29 -1.80 -3.78
N TRP A 226 0.50 -0.82 -4.21
CA TRP A 226 1.94 -0.98 -4.43
C TRP A 226 2.76 -1.02 -3.13
N LEU A 227 2.15 -0.60 -2.01
CA LEU A 227 2.78 -0.62 -0.69
C LEU A 227 2.24 -1.74 0.20
N SER A 228 1.24 -2.51 -0.25
CA SER A 228 0.69 -3.62 0.52
C SER A 228 1.51 -4.89 0.31
N TYR A 229 2.49 -5.13 1.19
CA TYR A 229 3.29 -6.36 1.22
C TYR A 229 2.59 -7.48 2.01
N GLY A 230 1.96 -7.13 3.14
CA GLY A 230 1.10 -8.02 3.92
C GLY A 230 1.85 -9.17 4.58
N ALA A 231 2.93 -8.88 5.30
CA ALA A 231 3.81 -9.90 5.87
C ALA A 231 3.04 -10.86 6.78
N ASP A 232 2.27 -10.33 7.74
CA ASP A 232 1.41 -11.13 8.60
C ASP A 232 0.06 -11.40 7.91
N SER A 233 -0.54 -10.42 7.23
CA SER A 233 -1.85 -10.50 6.60
C SER A 233 -1.78 -10.55 5.06
N ASN A 234 -1.79 -11.70 4.41
CA ASN A 234 -1.76 -13.07 4.95
C ASN A 234 -0.51 -13.84 4.51
N GLY A 235 0.65 -13.17 4.49
CA GLY A 235 1.92 -13.82 4.16
C GLY A 235 2.26 -14.97 5.12
N SER A 236 1.99 -14.78 6.41
CA SER A 236 2.21 -15.79 7.44
C SER A 236 1.33 -17.03 7.23
N GLY A 237 0.03 -16.88 6.95
CA GLY A 237 -0.87 -18.00 6.67
C GLY A 237 -0.46 -18.82 5.45
N VAL A 238 0.01 -18.16 4.38
CA VAL A 238 0.56 -18.85 3.19
C VAL A 238 1.85 -19.60 3.53
N ALA A 239 2.75 -19.00 4.31
CA ALA A 239 3.99 -19.65 4.74
C ALA A 239 3.69 -20.93 5.54
N ILE A 240 2.74 -20.88 6.48
CA ILE A 240 2.28 -22.05 7.23
C ILE A 240 1.71 -23.11 6.28
N LEU A 241 0.84 -22.72 5.34
CA LEU A 241 0.22 -23.68 4.42
C LEU A 241 1.26 -24.42 3.57
N LEU A 242 2.26 -23.71 3.05
CA LEU A 242 3.35 -24.32 2.26
C LEU A 242 4.23 -25.23 3.12
N GLU A 243 4.49 -24.86 4.37
CA GLU A 243 5.25 -25.69 5.30
C GLU A 243 4.48 -26.95 5.72
N LEU A 244 3.16 -26.83 5.96
CA LEU A 244 2.28 -27.98 6.17
C LEU A 244 2.28 -28.90 4.95
N ALA A 245 2.24 -28.35 3.73
CA ALA A 245 2.33 -29.14 2.51
C ALA A 245 3.64 -29.95 2.45
N ARG A 246 4.78 -29.37 2.84
CA ARG A 246 6.06 -30.07 2.94
C ARG A 246 6.03 -31.19 3.98
N LEU A 247 5.54 -30.91 5.19
CA LEU A 247 5.49 -31.86 6.30
C LEU A 247 4.61 -33.07 5.95
N PHE A 248 3.39 -32.82 5.46
CA PHE A 248 2.46 -33.88 5.08
C PHE A 248 2.89 -34.60 3.80
N SER A 249 3.56 -33.94 2.85
CA SER A 249 4.13 -34.62 1.68
C SER A 249 5.11 -35.73 2.08
N ARG A 250 6.00 -35.45 3.04
CA ARG A 250 6.93 -36.47 3.57
C ARG A 250 6.19 -37.61 4.26
N LEU A 251 5.15 -37.30 5.02
CA LEU A 251 4.35 -38.29 5.72
C LEU A 251 3.52 -39.17 4.77
N TYR A 252 3.02 -38.61 3.68
CA TYR A 252 2.27 -39.32 2.64
C TYR A 252 3.17 -39.93 1.55
N SER A 253 4.50 -39.90 1.72
CA SER A 253 5.43 -40.49 0.76
C SER A 253 5.41 -42.02 0.77
N TYR A 254 5.16 -42.64 1.93
CA TYR A 254 5.13 -44.10 2.08
C TYR A 254 3.71 -44.62 2.24
N LYS A 255 3.35 -45.67 1.49
CA LYS A 255 2.00 -46.28 1.55
C LYS A 255 1.56 -46.70 2.96
N ARG A 256 2.51 -47.09 3.82
CA ARG A 256 2.23 -47.50 5.21
C ARG A 256 1.84 -46.33 6.12
N THR A 257 2.30 -45.13 5.79
CA THR A 257 2.06 -43.91 6.56
C THR A 257 0.92 -43.08 5.97
N HIS A 258 0.29 -43.51 4.87
CA HIS A 258 -0.91 -42.82 4.37
C HIS A 258 -2.00 -42.81 5.45
N ALA A 259 -2.56 -41.63 5.71
CA ALA A 259 -3.68 -41.49 6.63
C ALA A 259 -4.99 -41.98 5.99
N GLY A 260 -6.03 -42.10 6.84
CA GLY A 260 -7.40 -42.38 6.43
C GLY A 260 -8.16 -41.18 5.84
N TYR A 261 -7.45 -40.12 5.46
CA TYR A 261 -8.01 -38.89 4.92
C TYR A 261 -7.23 -38.45 3.68
N ASN A 262 -7.89 -37.69 2.81
CA ASN A 262 -7.27 -36.92 1.74
C ASN A 262 -6.95 -35.51 2.24
N LEU A 263 -5.84 -34.93 1.80
CA LEU A 263 -5.50 -33.53 2.09
C LEU A 263 -5.53 -32.73 0.80
N LEU A 264 -6.26 -31.62 0.82
CA LEU A 264 -6.32 -30.65 -0.28
C LEU A 264 -5.79 -29.31 0.22
N PHE A 265 -4.82 -28.76 -0.48
CA PHE A 265 -4.21 -27.47 -0.22
C PHE A 265 -4.72 -26.48 -1.25
N PHE A 266 -5.38 -25.41 -0.80
CA PHE A 266 -5.96 -24.40 -1.67
C PHE A 266 -5.41 -23.02 -1.31
N LEU A 267 -4.72 -22.41 -2.28
CA LEU A 267 -4.29 -21.02 -2.20
C LEU A 267 -5.27 -20.15 -2.99
N SER A 268 -6.11 -19.39 -2.27
CA SER A 268 -7.12 -18.56 -2.88
C SER A 268 -6.58 -17.18 -3.25
N GLY A 269 -7.03 -16.69 -4.42
CA GLY A 269 -6.82 -15.31 -4.84
C GLY A 269 -8.07 -14.46 -4.61
N GLY A 270 -7.93 -13.14 -4.59
CA GLY A 270 -9.01 -12.22 -4.23
C GLY A 270 -9.56 -12.41 -2.82
N GLY A 271 -8.76 -12.90 -1.87
CA GLY A 271 -9.19 -13.14 -0.48
C GLY A 271 -9.75 -11.89 0.19
N LYS A 272 -9.03 -10.77 0.07
CA LYS A 272 -9.41 -9.48 0.66
C LYS A 272 -10.56 -8.77 -0.08
N PHE A 273 -10.88 -9.21 -1.30
CA PHE A 273 -12.00 -8.71 -2.09
C PHE A 273 -13.21 -9.63 -1.94
N ASN A 274 -13.62 -9.93 -0.71
CA ASN A 274 -14.75 -10.82 -0.40
C ASN A 274 -14.52 -12.29 -0.83
N TYR A 275 -13.29 -12.80 -0.77
CA TYR A 275 -12.91 -14.19 -1.05
C TYR A 275 -13.41 -14.72 -2.41
N GLN A 276 -13.20 -13.94 -3.47
CA GLN A 276 -13.75 -14.26 -4.79
C GLN A 276 -13.17 -15.54 -5.40
N GLY A 277 -11.86 -15.81 -5.22
CA GLY A 277 -11.27 -17.07 -5.66
C GLY A 277 -11.91 -18.29 -4.99
N THR A 278 -12.17 -18.19 -3.68
CA THR A 278 -12.82 -19.26 -2.90
C THR A 278 -14.28 -19.44 -3.29
N LYS A 279 -15.02 -18.35 -3.50
CA LYS A 279 -16.40 -18.41 -4.01
C LYS A 279 -16.45 -19.15 -5.34
N ARG A 280 -15.59 -18.76 -6.29
CA ARG A 280 -15.59 -19.39 -7.61
C ARG A 280 -15.17 -20.85 -7.56
N TRP A 281 -14.14 -21.17 -6.80
CA TRP A 281 -13.70 -22.55 -6.63
C TRP A 281 -14.82 -23.42 -6.02
N LEU A 282 -15.61 -22.88 -5.09
CA LEU A 282 -16.79 -23.58 -4.57
C LEU A 282 -17.88 -23.78 -5.62
N GLU A 283 -18.16 -22.78 -6.46
CA GLU A 283 -19.09 -22.93 -7.60
C GLU A 283 -18.61 -24.00 -8.57
N ASP A 284 -17.34 -23.97 -8.96
CA ASP A 284 -16.80 -24.89 -9.95
C ASP A 284 -16.78 -26.35 -9.44
N ASN A 285 -16.51 -26.57 -8.15
CA ASN A 285 -16.45 -27.93 -7.59
C ASN A 285 -17.79 -28.45 -7.06
N LEU A 286 -18.73 -27.58 -6.67
CA LEU A 286 -20.03 -27.98 -6.14
C LEU A 286 -21.13 -27.95 -7.20
N ASP A 287 -21.09 -27.03 -8.16
CA ASP A 287 -22.21 -26.87 -9.11
C ASP A 287 -22.02 -27.73 -10.39
N HIS A 288 -20.79 -28.20 -10.67
CA HIS A 288 -20.53 -29.15 -11.77
C HIS A 288 -20.61 -30.61 -11.31
N THR A 289 -21.62 -31.33 -11.80
CA THR A 289 -21.92 -32.73 -11.45
C THR A 289 -20.80 -33.72 -11.73
N ASP A 290 -19.88 -33.39 -12.64
CA ASP A 290 -18.84 -34.31 -13.12
C ASP A 290 -17.52 -34.20 -12.30
N SER A 291 -17.41 -33.24 -11.37
CA SER A 291 -16.22 -32.99 -10.53
C SER A 291 -16.52 -33.03 -9.02
N SER A 292 -17.67 -33.59 -8.62
CA SER A 292 -18.21 -33.53 -7.26
C SER A 292 -17.50 -34.45 -6.24
N LEU A 293 -16.18 -34.33 -6.12
CA LEU A 293 -15.43 -34.97 -5.03
C LEU A 293 -15.64 -34.24 -3.70
N LEU A 294 -16.15 -33.01 -3.71
CA LEU A 294 -16.27 -32.16 -2.52
C LEU A 294 -17.66 -32.11 -1.87
N GLN A 295 -18.75 -32.45 -2.59
CA GLN A 295 -20.10 -32.29 -2.02
C GLN A 295 -20.33 -33.21 -0.82
N ASP A 296 -19.89 -34.47 -0.90
CA ASP A 296 -20.21 -35.48 0.13
C ASP A 296 -18.99 -35.98 0.91
N ASN A 297 -17.75 -35.72 0.43
CA ASN A 297 -16.54 -36.24 1.05
C ASN A 297 -15.74 -35.21 1.85
N VAL A 298 -16.15 -33.95 2.00
CA VAL A 298 -15.37 -32.98 2.81
C VAL A 298 -15.63 -33.16 4.30
N ALA A 299 -14.60 -33.55 5.05
CA ALA A 299 -14.67 -33.67 6.50
C ALA A 299 -14.75 -32.30 7.18
N PHE A 300 -13.84 -31.40 6.83
CA PHE A 300 -13.85 -30.00 7.23
C PHE A 300 -12.84 -29.17 6.42
N VAL A 301 -13.00 -27.85 6.51
CA VAL A 301 -12.11 -26.85 5.93
C VAL A 301 -11.46 -26.03 7.05
N LEU A 302 -10.13 -25.97 7.06
CA LEU A 302 -9.34 -25.12 7.95
C LEU A 302 -8.74 -23.98 7.13
N CYS A 303 -9.18 -22.76 7.39
CA CYS A 303 -8.65 -21.54 6.81
C CYS A 303 -7.56 -20.94 7.74
N LEU A 304 -6.41 -20.57 7.19
CA LEU A 304 -5.30 -19.96 7.91
C LEU A 304 -5.23 -18.47 7.56
N ASP A 305 -5.34 -17.59 8.57
CA ASP A 305 -5.24 -16.14 8.37
C ASP A 305 -4.44 -15.49 9.51
N THR A 306 -3.40 -14.72 9.20
CA THR A 306 -2.70 -13.83 10.14
C THR A 306 -2.21 -14.56 11.42
N LEU A 307 -1.13 -15.33 11.28
CA LEU A 307 -0.60 -16.25 12.30
C LEU A 307 0.89 -16.03 12.62
N GLY A 308 1.44 -14.90 12.19
CA GLY A 308 2.86 -14.58 12.29
C GLY A 308 3.30 -13.93 13.59
N ASN A 309 2.36 -13.53 14.46
CA ASN A 309 2.69 -12.89 15.74
C ASN A 309 1.62 -13.23 16.81
N GLY A 310 1.81 -12.78 18.04
CA GLY A 310 0.88 -12.94 19.15
C GLY A 310 0.99 -14.28 19.87
N ASP A 311 0.55 -14.28 21.13
CA ASP A 311 0.47 -15.46 22.00
C ASP A 311 -0.97 -15.95 22.19
N ASP A 312 -1.93 -15.26 21.56
CA ASP A 312 -3.32 -15.65 21.52
C ASP A 312 -3.67 -16.24 20.15
N LEU A 313 -4.35 -17.38 20.17
CA LEU A 313 -4.83 -18.06 18.97
C LEU A 313 -6.34 -18.27 19.06
N HIS A 314 -7.05 -17.73 18.07
CA HIS A 314 -8.51 -17.78 18.00
C HIS A 314 -8.97 -18.68 16.86
N LEU A 315 -9.88 -19.60 17.20
CA LEU A 315 -10.60 -20.42 16.23
C LEU A 315 -11.98 -19.80 15.98
N HIS A 316 -12.13 -19.17 14.81
CA HIS A 316 -13.37 -18.54 14.38
C HIS A 316 -14.30 -19.54 13.74
N VAL A 317 -15.51 -19.65 14.29
CA VAL A 317 -16.55 -20.57 13.82
C VAL A 317 -17.86 -19.84 13.54
N SER A 318 -18.49 -20.20 12.43
CA SER A 318 -19.83 -19.72 12.06
C SER A 318 -20.97 -20.44 12.80
N LYS A 319 -20.74 -21.73 13.09
CA LYS A 319 -21.62 -22.61 13.85
C LYS A 319 -20.73 -23.41 14.80
N PRO A 320 -21.09 -23.52 16.09
CA PRO A 320 -20.33 -24.33 17.02
C PRO A 320 -20.32 -25.79 16.55
N PRO A 321 -19.16 -26.47 16.58
CA PRO A 321 -19.04 -27.84 16.11
C PRO A 321 -19.89 -28.78 16.97
N LYS A 322 -20.54 -29.76 16.33
CA LYS A 322 -21.31 -30.78 17.05
C LYS A 322 -20.38 -31.83 17.64
N GLU A 323 -20.71 -32.32 18.83
CA GLU A 323 -19.96 -33.41 19.45
C GLU A 323 -19.94 -34.66 18.55
N GLY A 324 -18.77 -35.24 18.33
CA GLY A 324 -18.55 -36.37 17.41
C GLY A 324 -18.28 -35.98 15.95
N SER A 325 -18.35 -34.70 15.58
CA SER A 325 -17.89 -34.22 14.27
C SER A 325 -16.36 -34.12 14.21
N PRO A 326 -15.73 -34.31 13.03
CA PRO A 326 -14.28 -34.17 12.89
C PRO A 326 -13.78 -32.75 13.22
N GLN A 327 -14.63 -31.73 13.03
CA GLN A 327 -14.37 -30.36 13.46
C GLN A 327 -14.22 -30.23 14.98
N HIS A 328 -15.08 -30.91 15.74
CA HIS A 328 -15.01 -30.94 17.21
C HIS A 328 -13.76 -31.69 17.69
N THR A 329 -13.39 -32.77 17.01
CA THR A 329 -12.16 -33.51 17.29
C THR A 329 -10.95 -32.59 17.12
N LEU A 330 -10.85 -31.85 16.01
CA LEU A 330 -9.74 -30.92 15.82
C LEU A 330 -9.70 -29.82 16.89
N LEU A 331 -10.84 -29.25 17.28
CA LEU A 331 -10.90 -28.23 18.32
C LEU A 331 -10.32 -28.76 19.63
N LYS A 332 -10.71 -29.98 20.04
CA LYS A 332 -10.17 -30.63 21.24
C LYS A 332 -8.67 -30.93 21.13
N GLU A 333 -8.21 -31.39 19.96
CA GLU A 333 -6.80 -31.65 19.73
C GLU A 333 -5.97 -30.37 19.76
N LEU A 334 -6.48 -29.25 19.22
CA LEU A 334 -5.81 -27.95 19.30
C LEU A 334 -5.70 -27.47 20.76
N GLU A 335 -6.76 -27.59 21.55
CA GLU A 335 -6.75 -27.27 22.98
C GLU A 335 -5.74 -28.14 23.75
N ALA A 336 -5.71 -29.44 23.46
CA ALA A 336 -4.79 -30.39 24.09
C ALA A 336 -3.33 -30.11 23.71
N VAL A 337 -3.04 -29.90 22.43
CA VAL A 337 -1.68 -29.60 21.94
C VAL A 337 -1.20 -28.27 22.49
N ALA A 338 -2.03 -27.22 22.45
CA ALA A 338 -1.68 -25.91 22.99
C ALA A 338 -1.35 -26.00 24.49
N SER A 339 -2.22 -26.64 25.29
CA SER A 339 -1.99 -26.74 26.73
C SER A 339 -0.81 -27.62 27.14
N LEU A 340 -0.55 -28.71 26.41
CA LEU A 340 0.51 -29.67 26.76
C LEU A 340 1.89 -29.26 26.23
N GLN A 341 1.97 -28.79 24.99
CA GLN A 341 3.24 -28.52 24.33
C GLN A 341 3.71 -27.09 24.52
N GLU A 342 2.80 -26.13 24.55
CA GLU A 342 3.12 -24.70 24.51
C GLU A 342 2.24 -23.90 25.48
N PRO A 343 2.52 -23.95 26.81
CA PRO A 343 1.71 -23.26 27.81
C PRO A 343 1.74 -21.73 27.68
N SER A 344 2.64 -21.19 26.85
CA SER A 344 2.67 -19.77 26.48
C SER A 344 1.50 -19.36 25.58
N LEU A 345 0.94 -20.31 24.81
CA LEU A 345 -0.11 -20.06 23.82
C LEU A 345 -1.50 -20.16 24.45
N ARG A 346 -2.28 -19.09 24.38
CA ARG A 346 -3.68 -19.06 24.81
C ARG A 346 -4.58 -19.37 23.62
N PHE A 347 -5.24 -20.52 23.68
CA PHE A 347 -6.22 -20.91 22.66
C PHE A 347 -7.63 -20.55 23.11
N SER A 348 -8.43 -19.97 22.21
CA SER A 348 -9.86 -19.73 22.45
C SER A 348 -10.69 -19.88 21.18
N MET A 349 -11.97 -20.23 21.35
CA MET A 349 -12.93 -20.32 20.25
C MET A 349 -13.81 -19.07 20.24
N VAL A 350 -13.89 -18.41 19.09
CA VAL A 350 -14.75 -17.24 18.85
C VAL A 350 -15.87 -17.64 17.90
N HIS A 351 -17.11 -17.49 18.35
CA HIS A 351 -18.28 -17.81 17.54
C HIS A 351 -18.98 -16.54 17.05
N LYS A 352 -19.10 -16.42 15.72
CA LYS A 352 -19.83 -15.33 15.07
C LYS A 352 -20.80 -15.90 14.04
N LYS A 353 -22.09 -15.59 14.18
CA LYS A 353 -23.08 -15.99 13.17
C LYS A 353 -22.87 -15.19 11.88
N ILE A 354 -23.00 -15.87 10.74
CA ILE A 354 -22.91 -15.25 9.41
C ILE A 354 -24.07 -14.28 9.23
N ASN A 355 -23.75 -13.03 8.92
CA ASN A 355 -24.74 -12.04 8.55
C ASN A 355 -24.87 -12.00 7.03
N LEU A 356 -25.97 -12.53 6.48
CA LEU A 356 -26.22 -12.52 5.03
C LEU A 356 -26.60 -11.13 4.48
N ALA A 357 -26.90 -10.17 5.36
CA ALA A 357 -27.23 -8.80 4.96
C ALA A 357 -25.99 -7.91 4.83
N ASP A 358 -24.82 -8.38 5.25
CA ASP A 358 -23.56 -7.66 5.06
C ASP A 358 -22.99 -7.98 3.68
N ASP A 359 -22.60 -6.94 2.94
CA ASP A 359 -22.02 -7.08 1.60
C ASP A 359 -20.63 -7.75 1.66
N THR A 360 -19.93 -7.56 2.78
CA THR A 360 -18.59 -8.09 3.03
C THR A 360 -18.60 -9.21 4.06
N LEU A 361 -17.93 -10.32 3.74
CA LEU A 361 -17.72 -11.41 4.68
C LEU A 361 -16.53 -11.14 5.58
N ALA A 362 -16.65 -11.53 6.85
CA ALA A 362 -15.61 -11.32 7.84
C ALA A 362 -14.43 -12.26 7.65
N TRP A 363 -14.71 -13.56 7.46
CA TRP A 363 -13.69 -14.60 7.38
C TRP A 363 -13.94 -15.53 6.21
N GLU A 364 -12.89 -16.18 5.71
CA GLU A 364 -12.97 -17.05 4.54
C GLU A 364 -13.90 -18.24 4.78
N HIS A 365 -13.93 -18.79 6.00
CA HIS A 365 -14.81 -19.91 6.35
C HIS A 365 -16.31 -19.59 6.21
N GLU A 366 -16.70 -18.31 6.20
CA GLU A 366 -18.11 -17.93 6.00
C GLU A 366 -18.60 -18.30 4.58
N ARG A 367 -17.73 -18.23 3.56
CA ARG A 367 -18.06 -18.69 2.18
C ARG A 367 -18.42 -20.17 2.16
N PHE A 368 -17.64 -20.99 2.84
CA PHE A 368 -17.88 -22.42 2.99
C PHE A 368 -19.15 -22.71 3.80
N GLY A 369 -19.37 -21.94 4.89
CA GLY A 369 -20.54 -22.05 5.73
C GLY A 369 -21.87 -21.77 5.01
N ILE A 370 -21.88 -20.84 4.05
CA ILE A 370 -23.04 -20.56 3.18
C ILE A 370 -23.39 -21.78 2.32
N ARG A 371 -22.37 -22.47 1.76
CA ARG A 371 -22.52 -23.72 1.00
C ARG A 371 -22.70 -24.96 1.88
N ARG A 372 -22.90 -24.79 3.20
CA ARG A 372 -23.13 -25.85 4.21
C ARG A 372 -21.93 -26.78 4.45
N LEU A 373 -20.73 -26.38 4.08
CA LEU A 373 -19.51 -27.12 4.41
C LEU A 373 -19.03 -26.76 5.84
N PRO A 374 -18.58 -27.74 6.63
CA PRO A 374 -17.99 -27.48 7.95
C PRO A 374 -16.64 -26.78 7.78
N ALA A 375 -16.54 -25.53 8.24
CA ALA A 375 -15.36 -24.69 8.06
C ALA A 375 -15.10 -23.76 9.24
N PHE A 376 -13.84 -23.43 9.46
CA PHE A 376 -13.39 -22.51 10.51
C PHE A 376 -12.10 -21.81 10.09
N THR A 377 -11.87 -20.61 10.63
CA THR A 377 -10.64 -19.85 10.40
C THR A 377 -9.82 -19.78 11.67
N LEU A 378 -8.53 -20.08 11.57
CA LEU A 378 -7.58 -20.00 12.66
C LEU A 378 -6.74 -18.74 12.45
N SER A 379 -6.78 -17.83 13.42
CA SER A 379 -6.11 -16.53 13.35
C SER A 379 -5.71 -16.03 14.73
N ARG A 380 -4.69 -15.19 14.84
CA ARG A 380 -4.37 -14.50 16.11
C ARG A 380 -5.31 -13.34 16.45
N LEU A 381 -6.13 -12.92 15.50
CA LEU A 381 -6.97 -11.73 15.64
C LEU A 381 -8.31 -12.13 16.27
N GLU A 382 -8.72 -11.44 17.33
CA GLU A 382 -10.04 -11.66 17.93
C GLU A 382 -11.18 -11.13 17.03
N SER A 383 -10.94 -10.03 16.32
CA SER A 383 -11.94 -9.41 15.45
C SER A 383 -11.50 -9.35 13.98
N PRO A 384 -12.43 -9.55 13.02
CA PRO A 384 -12.13 -9.49 11.60
C PRO A 384 -11.88 -8.07 11.07
N ARG A 385 -12.30 -7.05 11.84
CA ARG A 385 -12.14 -5.62 11.55
C ARG A 385 -10.87 -5.05 12.20
N SER A 386 -9.98 -5.90 12.69
CA SER A 386 -8.75 -5.44 13.29
C SER A 386 -7.91 -4.67 12.26
N PRO A 387 -7.30 -3.54 12.66
CA PRO A 387 -6.61 -2.65 11.74
C PRO A 387 -5.34 -3.29 11.15
N ALA A 388 -4.72 -4.24 11.88
CA ALA A 388 -3.56 -5.00 11.41
C ALA A 388 -3.82 -5.87 10.16
N ARG A 389 -5.09 -6.12 9.82
CA ARG A 389 -5.47 -7.02 8.71
C ARG A 389 -5.50 -6.35 7.34
N LEU A 390 -5.57 -5.02 7.30
CA LEU A 390 -5.84 -4.21 6.09
C LEU A 390 -4.92 -2.99 5.99
N SER A 391 -3.67 -3.10 6.46
CA SER A 391 -2.75 -1.96 6.54
C SER A 391 -1.52 -2.11 5.64
N ILE A 392 -1.03 -0.97 5.11
CA ILE A 392 0.28 -0.88 4.44
C ILE A 392 1.46 -0.98 5.42
N MET A 393 1.21 -0.85 6.73
CA MET A 393 2.21 -0.94 7.80
C MET A 393 2.61 -2.38 8.11
N ASP A 394 1.90 -3.35 7.54
CA ASP A 394 2.22 -4.77 7.66
C ASP A 394 3.39 -5.18 6.74
N THR A 395 4.58 -4.80 7.18
CA THR A 395 5.86 -5.13 6.55
C THR A 395 6.68 -6.05 7.46
N ARG A 396 7.62 -6.79 6.87
CA ARG A 396 8.62 -7.55 7.64
C ARG A 396 9.53 -6.56 8.37
N SER A 397 9.74 -6.72 9.68
CA SER A 397 10.80 -5.99 10.38
C SER A 397 12.14 -6.54 9.94
N VAL A 398 12.99 -5.70 9.37
CA VAL A 398 14.42 -5.98 9.23
C VAL A 398 15.11 -5.48 10.50
N SER A 399 14.73 -6.01 11.66
CA SER A 399 15.50 -5.78 12.88
C SER A 399 16.60 -6.85 12.95
N GLY A 400 17.86 -6.40 12.96
CA GLY A 400 18.99 -7.26 13.28
C GLY A 400 18.73 -8.02 14.59
N ALA A 401 19.27 -9.24 14.68
CA ALA A 401 19.14 -10.13 15.82
C ALA A 401 19.29 -9.39 17.17
N GLY A 402 18.23 -9.30 17.97
CA GLY A 402 18.35 -8.99 19.41
C GLY A 402 17.30 -8.10 20.06
N GLU A 403 16.43 -7.38 19.33
CA GLU A 403 15.40 -6.55 19.96
C GLU A 403 14.00 -7.13 19.75
N ALA A 404 13.28 -7.35 20.87
CA ALA A 404 11.90 -7.81 20.88
C ALA A 404 11.01 -6.72 20.23
N SER A 405 10.64 -6.92 18.98
CA SER A 405 9.81 -5.96 18.25
C SER A 405 8.34 -6.13 18.66
N GLU A 406 7.88 -5.32 19.60
CA GLU A 406 6.45 -5.14 19.91
C GLU A 406 5.71 -4.36 18.79
N GLY A 407 5.92 -4.74 17.52
CA GLY A 407 5.27 -4.14 16.36
C GLY A 407 4.30 -5.12 15.66
N PRO A 408 3.55 -4.68 14.64
CA PRO A 408 2.70 -5.53 13.80
C PRO A 408 3.49 -6.50 12.91
N HIS A 409 4.78 -6.68 13.19
CA HIS A 409 5.70 -7.48 12.40
C HIS A 409 5.54 -8.98 12.71
N VAL A 410 6.06 -9.80 11.80
CA VAL A 410 6.07 -11.26 11.94
C VAL A 410 7.28 -11.67 12.77
N ASP A 411 7.02 -12.42 13.84
CA ASP A 411 8.04 -13.06 14.66
C ASP A 411 8.22 -14.51 14.19
N LEU A 412 9.44 -14.85 13.76
CA LEU A 412 9.74 -16.16 13.21
C LEU A 412 9.61 -17.28 14.24
N GLU A 413 9.96 -17.03 15.50
CA GLU A 413 9.86 -18.04 16.58
C GLU A 413 8.38 -18.35 16.85
N LYS A 414 7.54 -17.32 16.92
CA LYS A 414 6.09 -17.48 17.12
C LYS A 414 5.43 -18.13 15.91
N LEU A 415 5.84 -17.78 14.69
CA LEU A 415 5.36 -18.43 13.48
C LEU A 415 5.72 -19.93 13.45
N SER A 416 6.96 -20.28 13.82
CA SER A 416 7.45 -21.66 13.94
C SER A 416 6.63 -22.44 14.96
N ARG A 417 6.44 -21.87 16.16
CA ARG A 417 5.58 -22.41 17.22
C ARG A 417 4.16 -22.67 16.73
N ASN A 418 3.53 -21.67 16.12
CA ASN A 418 2.15 -21.77 15.62
C ASN A 418 2.04 -22.84 14.53
N THR A 419 3.02 -22.92 13.63
CA THR A 419 3.09 -23.97 12.60
C THR A 419 3.16 -25.35 13.23
N LYS A 420 4.00 -25.52 14.25
CA LYS A 420 4.18 -26.80 14.96
C LYS A 420 2.88 -27.25 15.63
N VAL A 421 2.19 -26.34 16.33
CA VAL A 421 0.90 -26.62 16.99
C VAL A 421 -0.16 -27.06 15.98
N ILE A 422 -0.28 -26.35 14.86
CA ILE A 422 -1.26 -26.67 13.80
C ILE A 422 -0.92 -28.02 13.14
N ALA A 423 0.35 -28.26 12.83
CA ALA A 423 0.80 -29.50 12.21
C ALA A 423 0.50 -30.72 13.10
N GLU A 424 0.86 -30.61 14.38
CA GLU A 424 0.65 -31.68 15.36
C GLU A 424 -0.84 -31.96 15.61
N ALA A 425 -1.66 -30.92 15.78
CA ALA A 425 -3.10 -31.09 15.94
C ALA A 425 -3.75 -31.74 14.70
N LEU A 426 -3.37 -31.32 13.49
CA LEU A 426 -3.85 -31.95 12.26
C LEU A 426 -3.40 -33.41 12.16
N ALA A 427 -2.15 -33.73 12.48
CA ALA A 427 -1.67 -35.10 12.45
C ALA A 427 -2.39 -36.01 13.47
N ARG A 428 -2.72 -35.51 14.66
CA ARG A 428 -3.53 -36.24 15.64
C ARG A 428 -4.91 -36.60 15.12
N VAL A 429 -5.57 -35.66 14.43
CA VAL A 429 -6.86 -35.90 13.78
C VAL A 429 -6.73 -36.87 12.61
N LEU A 430 -5.69 -36.75 11.79
CA LEU A 430 -5.50 -37.61 10.61
C LEU A 430 -5.29 -39.09 10.97
N TYR A 431 -4.60 -39.37 12.08
CA TYR A 431 -4.29 -40.74 12.52
C TYR A 431 -5.16 -41.25 13.67
N ASN A 432 -6.13 -40.45 14.15
CA ASN A 432 -6.94 -40.73 15.34
C ASN A 432 -6.07 -41.20 16.53
N LEU A 433 -5.01 -40.45 16.86
CA LEU A 433 -4.03 -40.88 17.87
C LEU A 433 -4.62 -40.94 19.28
N THR A 434 -5.59 -40.08 19.56
CA THR A 434 -6.27 -39.97 20.86
C THR A 434 -7.13 -41.20 21.14
N GLU A 435 -7.82 -41.71 20.12
CA GLU A 435 -8.57 -42.99 20.22
C GLU A 435 -7.63 -44.19 20.38
N LYS A 436 -6.42 -44.09 19.82
CA LYS A 436 -5.38 -45.14 19.92
C LYS A 436 -4.59 -45.11 21.22
N GLY A 437 -4.92 -44.19 22.15
CA GLY A 437 -4.31 -44.10 23.47
C GLY A 437 -2.87 -43.62 23.47
N VAL A 438 -2.45 -42.86 22.44
CA VAL A 438 -1.13 -42.23 22.41
C VAL A 438 -1.12 -41.05 23.39
N SER A 439 -0.11 -41.01 24.28
CA SER A 439 0.04 -39.92 25.25
C SER A 439 0.17 -38.57 24.54
N GLY A 440 -0.51 -37.55 25.08
CA GLY A 440 -0.52 -36.20 24.53
C GLY A 440 0.83 -35.49 24.47
N ASP A 441 1.87 -36.05 25.10
CA ASP A 441 3.24 -35.50 25.07
C ASP A 441 4.05 -35.97 23.85
N GLN A 442 3.60 -37.00 23.15
CA GLN A 442 4.34 -37.52 22.00
C GLN A 442 4.19 -36.57 20.81
N GLN A 443 5.31 -35.98 20.38
CA GLN A 443 5.39 -35.15 19.18
C GLN A 443 5.69 -36.04 17.96
N ILE A 444 4.92 -35.86 16.89
CA ILE A 444 5.08 -36.61 15.63
C ILE A 444 6.18 -35.99 14.78
N PHE A 445 6.19 -34.66 14.72
CA PHE A 445 7.13 -33.87 13.94
C PHE A 445 8.33 -33.48 14.79
N THR A 446 9.29 -34.39 14.90
CA THR A 446 10.56 -34.16 15.61
C THR A 446 11.76 -34.22 14.66
N GLU A 447 12.84 -33.54 15.06
CA GLU A 447 14.15 -33.54 14.39
C GLU A 447 14.05 -33.27 12.87
N GLN A 448 14.33 -34.28 12.03
CA GLN A 448 14.38 -34.16 10.58
C GLN A 448 12.99 -33.96 9.95
N MET A 449 11.93 -34.36 10.65
CA MET A 449 10.53 -34.17 10.26
C MET A 449 9.92 -32.92 10.92
N GLY A 450 10.71 -32.13 11.65
CA GLY A 450 10.25 -30.89 12.28
C GLY A 450 10.01 -29.75 11.28
N VAL A 451 9.38 -28.70 11.80
CA VAL A 451 9.24 -27.39 11.16
C VAL A 451 10.62 -26.79 10.94
N GLN A 452 10.88 -26.23 9.76
CA GLN A 452 12.15 -25.60 9.43
C GLN A 452 12.02 -24.07 9.44
N GLU A 453 12.65 -23.43 10.43
CA GLU A 453 12.59 -21.97 10.61
C GLU A 453 13.23 -21.21 9.45
N ASP A 454 14.38 -21.69 8.97
CA ASP A 454 15.06 -21.13 7.80
C ASP A 454 14.17 -21.14 6.55
N GLN A 455 13.36 -22.19 6.39
CA GLN A 455 12.43 -22.29 5.28
C GLN A 455 11.28 -21.29 5.44
N LEU A 456 10.68 -21.19 6.61
CA LEU A 456 9.65 -20.19 6.90
C LEU A 456 10.17 -18.76 6.68
N ALA A 457 11.39 -18.47 7.12
CA ALA A 457 12.06 -17.19 6.88
C ALA A 457 12.21 -16.92 5.38
N SER A 458 12.69 -17.90 4.60
CA SER A 458 12.86 -17.75 3.15
C SER A 458 11.53 -17.55 2.41
N LEU A 459 10.45 -18.23 2.85
CA LEU A 459 9.12 -18.09 2.27
C LEU A 459 8.55 -16.69 2.57
N LEU A 460 8.71 -16.20 3.79
CA LEU A 460 8.33 -14.85 4.15
C LEU A 460 9.14 -13.79 3.39
N ASP A 461 10.44 -14.00 3.21
CA ASP A 461 11.30 -13.08 2.44
C ASP A 461 10.79 -12.97 1.01
N PHE A 462 10.47 -14.11 0.40
CA PHE A 462 9.85 -14.15 -0.92
C PHE A 462 8.48 -13.46 -0.95
N LEU A 463 7.59 -13.74 0.01
CA LEU A 463 6.24 -13.16 0.05
C LEU A 463 6.23 -11.66 0.32
N THR A 464 7.27 -11.14 0.97
CA THR A 464 7.43 -9.71 1.30
C THR A 464 8.33 -8.95 0.33
N ALA A 465 8.98 -9.64 -0.63
CA ALA A 465 9.83 -9.01 -1.63
C ALA A 465 9.04 -8.19 -2.66
N GLN A 466 7.76 -8.50 -2.88
CA GLN A 466 6.89 -7.83 -3.85
C GLN A 466 5.52 -7.53 -3.22
N PRO A 467 4.86 -6.43 -3.60
CA PRO A 467 3.50 -6.15 -3.13
C PRO A 467 2.50 -7.14 -3.74
N ARG A 468 1.56 -7.61 -2.92
CA ARG A 468 0.62 -8.70 -3.26
C ARG A 468 -0.85 -8.26 -3.27
N ALA A 469 -1.13 -7.01 -3.60
CA ALA A 469 -2.50 -6.60 -3.85
C ALA A 469 -3.09 -7.38 -5.03
N ALA A 470 -4.35 -7.82 -4.93
CA ALA A 470 -5.00 -8.58 -6.01
C ALA A 470 -5.07 -7.81 -7.35
N GLN A 471 -4.96 -6.48 -7.32
CA GLN A 471 -4.89 -5.59 -8.49
C GLN A 471 -3.55 -5.64 -9.24
N LEU A 472 -2.49 -6.15 -8.60
CA LEU A 472 -1.16 -6.29 -9.18
C LEU A 472 -0.85 -7.75 -9.58
N LEU A 473 -1.60 -8.69 -9.01
CA LEU A 473 -1.44 -10.13 -9.22
C LEU A 473 -2.20 -10.59 -10.47
N ASP A 474 -1.59 -10.37 -11.64
CA ASP A 474 -2.12 -10.89 -12.90
C ASP A 474 -1.85 -12.41 -13.03
N LYS A 475 -2.44 -13.01 -14.06
CA LYS A 475 -2.25 -14.41 -14.46
C LYS A 475 -0.78 -14.75 -14.68
N ASP A 476 0.05 -13.84 -15.15
CA ASP A 476 1.46 -14.17 -15.40
C ASP A 476 2.39 -13.59 -14.32
N SER A 477 1.83 -13.28 -13.15
CA SER A 477 2.61 -12.75 -12.03
C SER A 477 3.64 -13.79 -11.52
N SER A 478 4.86 -13.31 -11.30
CA SER A 478 5.98 -14.12 -10.77
C SER A 478 5.66 -14.74 -9.41
N VAL A 479 4.85 -14.06 -8.59
CA VAL A 479 4.45 -14.56 -7.27
C VAL A 479 3.62 -15.84 -7.42
N VAL A 480 2.59 -15.82 -8.27
CA VAL A 480 1.69 -16.97 -8.45
C VAL A 480 2.43 -18.15 -9.09
N THR A 481 3.26 -17.91 -10.10
CA THR A 481 4.05 -18.98 -10.73
C THR A 481 5.04 -19.60 -9.75
N THR A 482 5.64 -18.80 -8.87
CA THR A 482 6.58 -19.31 -7.86
C THR A 482 5.83 -20.10 -6.79
N LEU A 483 4.66 -19.65 -6.33
CA LEU A 483 3.80 -20.40 -5.41
C LEU A 483 3.36 -21.74 -6.03
N GLU A 484 3.01 -21.75 -7.30
CA GLU A 484 2.68 -22.97 -8.04
C GLU A 484 3.87 -23.94 -8.05
N HIS A 485 5.08 -23.47 -8.37
CA HIS A 485 6.27 -24.31 -8.34
C HIS A 485 6.62 -24.84 -6.93
N GLN A 486 6.44 -24.02 -5.89
CA GLN A 486 6.63 -24.47 -4.49
C GLN A 486 5.64 -25.57 -4.11
N LEU A 487 4.37 -25.42 -4.51
CA LEU A 487 3.36 -26.47 -4.31
C LEU A 487 3.70 -27.73 -5.11
N GLN A 488 4.08 -27.62 -6.38
CA GLN A 488 4.43 -28.75 -7.25
C GLN A 488 5.62 -29.56 -6.74
N ARG A 489 6.52 -28.95 -5.97
CA ARG A 489 7.65 -29.64 -5.34
C ARG A 489 7.20 -30.65 -4.29
N HIS A 490 6.08 -30.39 -3.61
CA HIS A 490 5.61 -31.19 -2.47
C HIS A 490 4.32 -31.95 -2.75
N LEU A 491 3.46 -31.44 -3.62
CA LEU A 491 2.13 -31.98 -3.91
C LEU A 491 2.07 -32.57 -5.32
N LYS A 492 1.11 -33.46 -5.53
CA LYS A 492 0.78 -34.01 -6.85
C LYS A 492 -0.43 -33.25 -7.42
N ASP A 493 -0.51 -33.21 -8.75
CA ASP A 493 -1.65 -32.67 -9.50
C ASP A 493 -2.02 -31.22 -9.12
N VAL A 494 -1.03 -30.32 -9.11
CA VAL A 494 -1.30 -28.89 -8.85
C VAL A 494 -2.06 -28.29 -10.03
N ARG A 495 -3.23 -27.73 -9.76
CA ARG A 495 -4.13 -27.12 -10.75
C ARG A 495 -4.27 -25.63 -10.51
N ARG A 496 -4.40 -24.90 -11.61
CA ARG A 496 -4.64 -23.47 -11.61
C ARG A 496 -6.08 -23.17 -12.02
N HIS A 497 -6.79 -22.45 -11.16
CA HIS A 497 -8.12 -21.95 -11.41
C HIS A 497 -8.07 -20.47 -11.77
N LEU A 498 -8.74 -20.09 -12.86
CA LEU A 498 -8.76 -18.72 -13.38
C LEU A 498 -10.19 -18.19 -13.30
N HIS A 499 -10.41 -17.21 -12.44
CA HIS A 499 -11.71 -16.56 -12.28
C HIS A 499 -11.71 -15.17 -12.91
N ARG A 500 -12.68 -14.89 -13.78
CA ARG A 500 -12.93 -13.57 -14.36
C ARG A 500 -14.28 -13.07 -13.91
N ALA A 501 -14.39 -11.78 -13.62
CA ALA A 501 -15.67 -11.14 -13.37
C ALA A 501 -16.56 -11.21 -14.63
N ASP A 502 -17.87 -11.35 -14.43
CA ASP A 502 -18.82 -11.25 -15.54
C ASP A 502 -18.84 -9.81 -16.08
N LYS A 503 -18.97 -9.67 -17.41
CA LYS A 503 -18.96 -8.37 -18.09
C LYS A 503 -20.27 -7.61 -17.93
N ARG A 504 -21.38 -8.30 -17.67
CA ARG A 504 -22.70 -7.67 -17.53
C ARG A 504 -22.90 -7.10 -16.13
N ASP A 505 -22.63 -7.93 -15.12
CA ASP A 505 -22.72 -7.57 -13.71
C ASP A 505 -21.41 -7.94 -13.00
N PRO A 506 -20.37 -7.08 -13.08
CA PRO A 506 -19.10 -7.37 -12.47
C PRO A 506 -19.20 -7.29 -10.94
N GLU A 507 -18.89 -8.39 -10.26
CA GLU A 507 -18.86 -8.43 -8.79
C GLU A 507 -17.74 -7.59 -8.20
N PHE A 508 -16.65 -7.44 -8.95
CA PHE A 508 -15.53 -6.57 -8.64
C PHE A 508 -15.04 -5.87 -9.91
N VAL A 509 -14.61 -4.62 -9.77
CA VAL A 509 -13.97 -3.85 -10.83
C VAL A 509 -12.70 -3.21 -10.28
N PHE A 510 -11.58 -3.44 -10.97
CA PHE A 510 -10.31 -2.81 -10.65
C PHE A 510 -9.98 -1.70 -11.63
N TYR A 511 -9.11 -0.80 -11.20
CA TYR A 511 -8.73 0.40 -11.94
C TYR A 511 -7.21 0.45 -12.14
N ASP A 512 -6.77 0.97 -13.27
CA ASP A 512 -5.34 1.14 -13.58
C ASP A 512 -4.74 2.40 -12.91
N GLN A 513 -3.49 2.76 -13.26
CA GLN A 513 -2.81 3.96 -12.76
C GLN A 513 -2.59 3.98 -11.23
N LEU A 514 -2.13 2.85 -10.67
CA LEU A 514 -1.87 2.70 -9.23
C LEU A 514 -0.48 3.24 -8.80
N LYS A 515 0.49 3.28 -9.73
CA LYS A 515 1.82 3.87 -9.55
C LYS A 515 2.07 4.89 -10.65
N GLN A 516 2.52 6.08 -10.28
CA GLN A 516 2.83 7.17 -11.20
C GLN A 516 4.12 7.87 -10.77
N THR A 517 4.75 8.57 -11.70
CA THR A 517 5.84 9.50 -11.40
C THR A 517 5.25 10.90 -11.25
N MET A 518 5.63 11.61 -10.18
CA MET A 518 5.26 13.01 -9.95
C MET A 518 6.51 13.88 -10.09
N ASN A 519 6.37 14.93 -10.89
CA ASN A 519 7.40 15.91 -11.14
C ASN A 519 7.08 17.18 -10.35
N ALA A 520 8.02 17.62 -9.54
CA ALA A 520 7.98 18.90 -8.85
C ALA A 520 8.68 19.96 -9.70
N TYR A 521 7.93 20.90 -10.26
CA TYR A 521 8.48 22.03 -10.99
C TYR A 521 8.57 23.24 -10.07
N ARG A 522 9.70 23.94 -10.09
CA ARG A 522 9.83 25.23 -9.42
C ARG A 522 9.23 26.30 -10.32
N VAL A 523 8.14 26.90 -9.88
CA VAL A 523 7.37 27.87 -10.64
C VAL A 523 7.46 29.23 -9.99
N LYS A 524 7.65 30.25 -10.82
CA LYS A 524 7.61 31.64 -10.35
C LYS A 524 6.15 32.08 -10.17
N PRO A 525 5.82 32.76 -9.07
CA PRO A 525 4.48 33.30 -8.84
C PRO A 525 4.07 34.31 -9.92
N ALA A 526 2.79 34.35 -10.29
CA ALA A 526 2.27 35.32 -11.26
C ALA A 526 2.50 36.80 -10.86
N ILE A 527 2.66 37.08 -9.56
CA ILE A 527 2.98 38.42 -9.04
C ILE A 527 4.39 38.87 -9.50
N PHE A 528 5.30 37.93 -9.77
CA PHE A 528 6.61 38.26 -10.31
C PHE A 528 6.51 38.98 -11.66
N ASP A 529 5.59 38.55 -12.53
CA ASP A 529 5.37 39.19 -13.84
C ASP A 529 4.79 40.60 -13.67
N LEU A 530 3.95 40.82 -12.67
CA LEU A 530 3.44 42.15 -12.33
C LEU A 530 4.56 43.07 -11.84
N LEU A 531 5.43 42.60 -10.95
CA LEU A 531 6.60 43.36 -10.49
C LEU A 531 7.56 43.64 -11.64
N LEU A 532 7.78 42.67 -12.51
CA LEU A 532 8.59 42.84 -13.72
C LEU A 532 7.98 43.91 -14.62
N ALA A 533 6.66 43.90 -14.83
CA ALA A 533 5.95 44.93 -15.60
C ALA A 533 6.10 46.32 -14.97
N VAL A 534 6.00 46.44 -13.65
CA VAL A 534 6.22 47.70 -12.91
C VAL A 534 7.68 48.18 -13.05
N CYS A 535 8.65 47.27 -12.96
CA CYS A 535 10.06 47.58 -13.18
C CYS A 535 10.36 48.02 -14.62
N ILE A 536 9.74 47.38 -15.62
CA ILE A 536 9.87 47.79 -17.02
C ILE A 536 9.23 49.16 -17.24
N ALA A 537 8.04 49.39 -16.69
CA ALA A 537 7.35 50.68 -16.79
C ALA A 537 8.12 51.81 -16.11
N SER A 538 8.67 51.57 -14.91
CA SER A 538 9.49 52.56 -14.20
C SER A 538 10.80 52.84 -14.93
N TYR A 539 11.46 51.81 -15.47
CA TYR A 539 12.66 51.97 -16.29
C TYR A 539 12.40 52.82 -17.54
N LEU A 540 11.33 52.51 -18.29
CA LEU A 540 10.93 53.29 -19.46
C LEU A 540 10.55 54.73 -19.08
N GLY A 541 9.87 54.92 -17.95
CA GLY A 541 9.53 56.23 -17.42
C GLY A 541 10.77 57.08 -17.07
N VAL A 542 11.74 56.48 -16.37
CA VAL A 542 13.02 57.15 -16.05
C VAL A 542 13.81 57.47 -17.32
N LEU A 543 13.85 56.55 -18.28
CA LEU A 543 14.52 56.77 -19.56
C LEU A 543 13.87 57.93 -20.33
N TYR A 544 12.54 57.96 -20.39
CA TYR A 544 11.80 59.05 -21.04
C TYR A 544 12.07 60.41 -20.36
N LEU A 545 12.04 60.45 -19.02
CA LEU A 545 12.37 61.65 -18.25
C LEU A 545 13.82 62.08 -18.43
N ALA A 546 14.77 61.14 -18.52
CA ALA A 546 16.17 61.44 -18.77
C ALA A 546 16.39 62.05 -20.16
N ILE A 547 15.67 61.55 -21.18
CA ILE A 547 15.72 62.10 -22.54
C ILE A 547 15.09 63.50 -22.58
N GLN A 548 13.92 63.70 -21.98
CA GLN A 548 13.27 65.02 -21.94
C GLN A 548 14.10 66.06 -21.18
N ASN A 549 14.71 65.66 -20.07
CA ASN A 549 15.53 66.53 -19.23
C ASN A 549 17.01 66.53 -19.62
N PHE A 550 17.38 65.97 -20.78
CA PHE A 550 18.76 65.89 -21.24
C PHE A 550 19.40 67.28 -21.39
N GLY A 551 18.62 68.31 -21.78
CA GLY A 551 19.07 69.70 -21.82
C GLY A 551 19.38 70.30 -20.44
N PHE A 552 18.63 69.89 -19.40
CA PHE A 552 18.91 70.26 -18.01
C PHE A 552 20.14 69.53 -17.47
N LEU A 553 20.29 68.24 -17.79
CA LEU A 553 21.47 67.46 -17.42
C LEU A 553 22.74 67.99 -18.09
N TYR A 554 22.66 68.36 -19.37
CA TYR A 554 23.76 68.95 -20.14
C TYR A 554 24.16 70.33 -19.61
N SER A 555 23.19 71.18 -19.27
CA SER A 555 23.47 72.49 -18.67
C SER A 555 24.00 72.40 -17.24
N PHE A 556 23.56 71.40 -16.46
CA PHE A 556 24.11 71.09 -15.14
C PHE A 556 25.56 70.58 -15.22
N LEU A 557 25.84 69.63 -16.11
CA LEU A 557 27.20 69.14 -16.38
C LEU A 557 28.11 70.28 -16.84
N ARG A 558 27.65 71.13 -17.77
CA ARG A 558 28.40 72.30 -18.25
C ARG A 558 28.68 73.32 -17.15
N ARG A 559 27.80 73.46 -16.15
CA ARG A 559 28.03 74.29 -14.95
C ARG A 559 29.05 73.67 -14.00
N VAL A 560 29.07 72.34 -13.86
CA VAL A 560 30.01 71.63 -12.99
C VAL A 560 31.41 71.55 -13.61
N THR A 561 31.53 71.46 -14.94
CA THR A 561 32.80 71.42 -15.67
C THR A 561 33.32 72.80 -16.10
N ALA A 562 32.60 73.89 -15.82
CA ALA A 562 33.09 75.23 -16.13
C ALA A 562 34.29 75.59 -15.21
N PRO A 563 35.46 75.95 -15.76
CA PRO A 563 36.61 76.32 -14.95
C PRO A 563 36.30 77.62 -14.18
N ARG A 564 36.55 77.63 -12.87
CA ARG A 564 36.51 78.86 -12.06
C ARG A 564 37.57 79.83 -12.60
N VAL A 565 37.16 80.80 -13.40
CA VAL A 565 38.01 81.91 -13.81
C VAL A 565 38.24 82.81 -12.59
N LYS A 566 39.49 82.87 -12.11
CA LYS A 566 39.95 83.90 -11.16
C LYS A 566 39.83 85.26 -11.86
N GLN A 567 38.98 86.14 -11.34
CA GLN A 567 39.01 87.55 -11.70
C GLN A 567 40.21 88.20 -11.02
N HIS A 568 41.03 88.90 -11.81
CA HIS A 568 42.17 89.70 -11.36
C HIS A 568 41.71 90.99 -10.66
#